data_AF-A0A352VRQ2-F1
#
_entry.id   AF-A0A352VRQ2-F1
#
_cell.length_a   1.000
_cell.length_b   1.000
_cell.length_c   1.000
_cell.angle_alpha   90.00
_cell.angle_beta   90.00
_cell.angle_gamma   90.00
#
_symmetry.space_group_name_H-M   'P 1'
#
loop_
_entity.id
_entity.type
_entity.pdbx_description
1 polymer ?
#
loop_
_entity_poly.entity_id
_entity_poly.type
_entity_poly.pdbx_seq_one_letter_code
_entity_poly.pdbx_strand_id
1 'polypeptide(L)'
;MSERKKRLIVVGDRVLIQPEEGEDRTKVGLYLPATAVDNQAVQGGTVVATGPGNALSAPTELNDEPWKVGAPEPRYLPVQARIGDYAIFF
;
A
#
# COMPACT_ATOMS: atom_id res chain seq x y z
N MET A 1 12.91 -2.33 -28.47
CA MET A 1 11.65 -2.98 -28.05
C MET A 1 11.11 -2.18 -26.89
N SER A 2 9.95 -1.52 -27.04
CA SER A 2 9.35 -0.76 -25.94
C SER A 2 8.67 -1.75 -25.00
N GLU A 3 9.36 -2.11 -23.91
CA GLU A 3 8.79 -2.86 -22.78
C GLU A 3 7.45 -2.19 -22.36
N ARG A 4 6.34 -2.92 -22.45
CA ARG A 4 5.07 -2.46 -21.89
C ARG A 4 5.24 -2.43 -20.38
N LYS A 5 5.41 -1.24 -19.80
CA LYS A 5 5.44 -1.06 -18.33
C LYS A 5 4.19 -1.73 -17.73
N LYS A 6 4.40 -2.76 -16.91
CA LYS A 6 3.33 -3.43 -16.16
C LYS A 6 2.73 -2.39 -15.20
N ARG A 7 1.41 -2.22 -15.24
CA ARG A 7 0.68 -1.32 -14.34
C ARG A 7 0.19 -2.14 -13.15
N LEU A 8 0.68 -1.83 -11.95
CA LEU A 8 0.16 -2.37 -10.70
C LEU A 8 -0.96 -1.44 -10.19
N ILE A 9 -2.12 -2.00 -9.91
CA ILE A 9 -3.26 -1.30 -9.31
C ILE A 9 -3.43 -1.84 -7.89
N VAL A 10 -3.37 -0.96 -6.91
CA VAL A 10 -3.54 -1.32 -5.50
C VAL A 10 -5.03 -1.27 -5.15
N VAL A 11 -5.55 -2.34 -4.56
CA VAL A 11 -6.98 -2.51 -4.23
C VAL A 11 -7.15 -2.74 -2.74
N GLY A 12 -8.32 -2.35 -2.20
CA GLY A 12 -8.61 -2.47 -0.77
C GLY A 12 -7.73 -1.57 0.10
N ASP A 13 -7.39 -2.05 1.30
CA ASP A 13 -6.61 -1.36 2.34
C ASP A 13 -5.09 -1.56 2.20
N ARG A 14 -4.62 -1.86 0.99
CA ARG A 14 -3.21 -2.18 0.73
C ARG A 14 -2.39 -0.94 0.40
N VAL A 15 -1.09 -1.04 0.64
CA VAL A 15 -0.10 -0.02 0.29
C VAL A 15 1.02 -0.70 -0.48
N LEU A 16 1.42 -0.11 -1.61
CA LEU A 16 2.57 -0.55 -2.38
C LEU A 16 3.78 0.28 -1.95
N ILE A 17 4.79 -0.40 -1.43
CA ILE A 17 6.03 0.19 -0.95
C ILE A 17 7.16 -0.24 -1.88
N GLN A 18 7.99 0.71 -2.29
CA GLN A 18 9.29 0.44 -2.89
C GLN A 18 10.30 0.29 -1.75
N PRO A 19 10.83 -0.91 -1.49
CA PRO A 19 11.84 -1.12 -0.46
C PRO A 19 13.08 -0.29 -0.78
N GLU A 20 13.75 0.20 0.26
CA GLU A 20 15.11 0.70 0.10
C GLU A 20 16.06 -0.46 -0.18
N GLU A 21 17.10 -0.19 -0.97
CA GLU A 21 18.20 -1.15 -1.09
C GLU A 21 18.84 -1.31 0.30
N GLY A 22 18.88 -2.55 0.79
CA GLY A 22 19.49 -2.87 2.07
C GLY A 22 20.96 -2.44 2.09
N GLU A 23 21.48 -2.12 3.28
CA GLU A 23 22.88 -1.72 3.42
C GLU A 23 23.78 -2.94 3.13
N ASP A 24 24.65 -2.87 2.11
CA ASP A 24 25.61 -3.95 1.80
C ASP A 24 26.63 -4.18 2.94
N ARG A 25 26.73 -3.22 3.87
CA ARG A 25 27.65 -3.23 4.99
C ARG A 25 26.93 -2.86 6.28
N THR A 26 27.34 -3.45 7.39
CA THR A 26 26.93 -2.99 8.73
C THR A 26 27.57 -1.64 9.05
N LYS A 27 27.02 -0.93 10.05
CA LYS A 27 27.58 0.34 10.57
C LYS A 27 29.06 0.28 10.96
N VAL A 28 29.59 -0.92 11.26
CA VAL A 28 30.99 -1.17 11.62
C VAL A 28 31.84 -1.69 10.44
N GLY A 29 31.29 -1.72 9.22
CA GLY A 29 32.02 -2.01 7.99
C GLY A 29 32.05 -3.48 7.55
N LEU A 30 31.27 -4.36 8.18
CA LEU A 30 31.20 -5.78 7.77
C LEU A 30 30.22 -5.95 6.62
N TYR A 31 30.65 -6.64 5.55
CA TYR A 31 29.76 -6.99 4.44
C TYR A 31 28.69 -7.99 4.88
N LEU A 32 27.45 -7.74 4.47
CA LEU A 32 26.34 -8.64 4.74
C LEU A 32 26.18 -9.63 3.57
N PRO A 33 26.11 -10.95 3.85
CA PRO A 33 25.68 -11.91 2.84
C PRO A 33 24.19 -11.69 2.52
N ALA A 34 23.75 -12.06 1.32
CA ALA A 34 22.34 -11.93 0.90
C ALA A 34 21.36 -12.55 1.92
N THR A 35 21.75 -13.65 2.56
CA THR A 35 20.98 -14.32 3.62
C THR A 35 20.81 -13.49 4.90
N ALA A 36 21.70 -12.53 5.18
CA ALA A 36 21.57 -11.64 6.33
C ALA A 36 20.69 -10.42 6.04
N VAL A 37 20.65 -9.97 4.78
CA VAL A 37 19.76 -8.89 4.33
C VAL A 37 18.30 -9.36 4.34
N ASP A 38 18.03 -10.56 3.81
CA ASP A 38 16.67 -11.13 3.78
C ASP A 38 16.12 -11.46 5.19
N ASN A 39 17.01 -11.69 6.18
CA ASN A 39 16.64 -11.97 7.56
C ASN A 39 16.53 -10.71 8.44
N GLN A 40 16.60 -9.50 7.87
CA GLN A 40 16.34 -8.30 8.65
C GLN A 40 14.89 -8.28 9.14
N ALA A 41 14.72 -8.24 10.46
CA ALA A 41 13.41 -8.30 11.12
C ALA A 41 12.50 -7.09 10.82
N VAL A 42 13.07 -6.03 10.23
CA VAL A 42 12.38 -4.78 9.91
C VAL A 42 12.96 -4.22 8.62
N GLN A 43 12.09 -3.91 7.66
CA GLN A 43 12.42 -3.28 6.38
C GLN A 43 11.84 -1.87 6.31
N GLY A 44 12.49 -1.04 5.50
CA GLY A 44 12.10 0.34 5.22
C GLY A 44 11.84 0.55 3.73
N GLY A 45 11.01 1.52 3.41
CA GLY A 45 10.73 1.86 2.02
C GLY A 45 9.84 3.07 1.84
N THR A 46 9.72 3.52 0.60
CA THR A 46 8.85 4.65 0.24
C THR A 46 7.54 4.16 -0.36
N VAL A 47 6.41 4.74 0.06
CA VAL A 47 5.08 4.43 -0.48
C VAL A 47 4.95 4.98 -1.91
N VAL A 48 4.70 4.10 -2.88
CA VAL A 48 4.54 4.48 -4.29
C VAL A 48 3.09 4.46 -4.78
N ALA A 49 2.22 3.68 -4.13
CA ALA A 49 0.80 3.69 -4.41
C ALA A 49 -0.01 3.21 -3.20
N THR A 50 -1.25 3.67 -3.12
CA THR A 50 -2.18 3.35 -2.04
C THR A 50 -3.49 2.82 -2.62
N GLY A 51 -4.11 1.88 -1.91
CA GLY A 51 -5.43 1.39 -2.24
C GLY A 51 -6.54 2.35 -1.79
N PRO A 52 -7.78 2.17 -2.27
CA PRO A 52 -8.93 2.99 -1.90
C PRO A 52 -9.31 2.89 -0.41
N GLY A 53 -8.79 1.90 0.31
CA GLY A 53 -9.06 1.68 1.72
C GLY A 53 -10.14 0.63 1.99
N ASN A 54 -10.65 0.62 3.21
CA ASN A 54 -11.60 -0.39 3.66
C ASN A 54 -13.02 -0.02 3.20
N ALA A 55 -13.76 -0.97 2.63
CA ALA A 55 -15.12 -0.73 2.17
C ALA A 55 -16.04 -0.55 3.40
N LEU A 56 -16.70 0.59 3.48
CA LEU A 56 -17.73 0.82 4.48
C LEU A 56 -19.03 0.24 3.93
N SER A 57 -19.67 -0.63 4.70
CA SER A 57 -21.08 -0.96 4.47
C SER A 57 -21.86 0.34 4.54
N ALA A 58 -22.43 0.77 3.42
CA ALA A 58 -23.39 1.87 3.45
C ALA A 58 -24.50 1.45 4.43
N PRO A 59 -24.77 2.20 5.51
CA PRO A 59 -26.05 2.08 6.17
C PRO A 59 -27.07 2.36 5.09
N THR A 60 -27.84 1.35 4.73
CA THR A 60 -28.89 1.42 3.73
C THR A 60 -29.65 2.73 3.91
N GLU A 61 -29.68 3.52 2.85
CA GLU A 61 -30.49 4.72 2.62
C GLU A 61 -31.67 4.85 3.60
N LEU A 62 -31.44 5.42 4.79
CA LEU A 62 -32.53 5.66 5.75
C LEU A 62 -33.27 6.97 5.43
N ASN A 63 -32.75 7.75 4.49
CA ASN A 63 -33.24 9.10 4.16
C ASN A 63 -33.74 9.27 2.71
N ASP A 64 -33.55 8.29 1.83
CA ASP A 64 -34.02 8.40 0.44
C ASP A 64 -35.27 7.56 0.20
N GLU A 65 -36.23 8.20 -0.46
CA GLU A 65 -37.54 7.62 -0.76
C GLU A 65 -37.39 6.35 -1.62
N PRO A 66 -38.18 5.28 -1.38
CA PRO A 66 -37.97 3.94 -1.94
C PRO A 66 -38.05 3.82 -3.48
N TRP A 67 -38.39 4.90 -4.19
CA TRP A 67 -38.40 4.97 -5.65
C TRP A 67 -37.19 5.72 -6.26
N LYS A 68 -36.31 6.28 -5.43
CA LYS A 68 -35.06 6.96 -5.84
C LYS A 68 -33.83 6.07 -5.63
N VAL A 69 -33.98 4.76 -5.78
CA VAL A 69 -32.87 3.82 -5.58
C VAL A 69 -31.90 3.95 -6.75
N GLY A 70 -30.92 4.84 -6.61
CA GLY A 70 -29.69 4.81 -7.40
C GLY A 70 -28.89 3.57 -7.05
N ALA A 71 -28.00 3.12 -7.94
CA ALA A 71 -27.10 2.03 -7.58
C ALA A 71 -26.26 2.46 -6.35
N PRO A 72 -26.11 1.62 -5.32
CA PRO A 72 -25.39 2.00 -4.11
C PRO A 72 -23.94 2.35 -4.46
N GLU A 73 -23.54 3.61 -4.26
CA GLU A 73 -22.16 4.02 -4.44
C GLU A 73 -21.29 3.44 -3.31
N PRO A 74 -20.24 2.66 -3.64
CA PRO A 74 -19.37 2.08 -2.63
C PRO A 74 -18.56 3.20 -1.95
N ARG A 75 -18.76 3.35 -0.64
CA ARG A 75 -17.98 4.29 0.19
C ARG A 75 -16.79 3.54 0.80
N TYR A 76 -15.62 4.18 0.77
CA TYR A 76 -14.40 3.64 1.35
C TYR A 76 -13.87 4.55 2.45
N LEU A 77 -13.33 3.95 3.50
CA LEU A 77 -12.47 4.63 4.46
C LEU A 77 -11.03 4.54 3.94
N PRO A 78 -10.42 5.65 3.48
CA PRO A 78 -9.12 5.62 2.82
C PRO A 78 -8.00 5.17 3.77
N VAL A 79 -6.95 4.60 3.19
CA VAL A 79 -5.72 4.34 3.94
C VAL A 79 -5.11 5.66 4.42
N GLN A 80 -4.48 5.63 5.60
CA GLN A 80 -3.86 6.83 6.18
C GLN A 80 -2.54 7.21 5.50
N ALA A 81 -1.81 6.22 4.99
CA ALA A 81 -0.55 6.41 4.28
C ALA A 81 -0.76 7.18 2.98
N ARG A 82 0.20 8.03 2.63
CA ARG A 82 0.21 8.84 1.41
C ARG A 82 1.39 8.44 0.52
N ILE A 83 1.23 8.69 -0.78
CA ILE A 83 2.31 8.51 -1.74
C ILE A 83 3.47 9.43 -1.36
N GLY A 84 4.67 8.87 -1.23
CA GLY A 84 5.88 9.55 -0.78
C GLY A 84 6.20 9.40 0.70
N ASP A 85 5.30 8.83 1.52
CA ASP A 85 5.60 8.55 2.92
C ASP A 85 6.68 7.47 3.06
N TYR A 86 7.49 7.58 4.11
CA TYR A 86 8.40 6.52 4.52
C TYR A 86 7.68 5.53 5.43
N ALA A 87 7.69 4.26 5.03
CA ALA A 87 7.03 3.18 5.74
C ALA A 87 8.06 2.22 6.32
N ILE A 88 7.82 1.79 7.55
CA ILE A 88 8.53 0.70 8.22
C ILE A 88 7.59 -0.50 8.25
N PHE A 89 8.04 -1.65 7.76
CA PHE A 89 7.27 -2.87 7.67
C PHE A 89 8.15 -4.09 7.99
N PHE A 90 7.53 -5.26 8.17
CA PHE A 90 8.18 -6.51 8.57
C PHE A 90 7.72 -7.65 7.67
#